data_AF-A0A839P8V1-F1
#
_entry.id   AF-A0A839P8V1-F1
#
_cell.length_a   1.000
_cell.length_b   1.000
_cell.length_c   1.000
_cell.angle_alpha   90.00
_cell.angle_beta   90.00
_cell.angle_gamma   90.00
#
_symmetry.space_group_name_H-M   'P 1'
#
loop_
_entity.id
_entity.type
_entity.pdbx_description
1 polymer ?
#
loop_
_entity_poly.entity_id
_entity_poly.type
_entity_poly.pdbx_seq_one_letter_code
_entity_poly.pdbx_strand_id
1 'polypeptide(L)'
;MKRTINGITCDTVTATEIIAEGHGCSLAWWGLYQTPGGSFFKVVVGTDGEVADWALMAAEQTKKMVEKYAPHMIEKVFGSAAAASDAASSELRITVQVPVCLAQRIETVAADQGISVHNYVVHSIEKTLAQELANFC
;
A
#
# COMPACT_ATOMS: atom_id res chain seq x y z
N MET A 1 -8.43 -17.08 2.77
CA MET A 1 -8.93 -16.87 1.40
C MET A 1 -7.93 -16.01 0.65
N LYS A 2 -7.76 -16.20 -0.66
CA LYS A 2 -6.71 -15.53 -1.44
C LYS A 2 -7.22 -15.10 -2.81
N ARG A 3 -6.89 -13.87 -3.23
CA ARG A 3 -7.21 -13.32 -4.55
C ARG A 3 -6.13 -12.35 -5.01
N THR A 4 -5.78 -12.39 -6.30
CA THR A 4 -4.88 -11.40 -6.91
C THR A 4 -5.70 -10.35 -7.64
N ILE A 5 -5.47 -9.07 -7.33
CA ILE A 5 -6.14 -7.92 -7.94
C ILE A 5 -5.06 -6.93 -8.36
N ASN A 6 -5.02 -6.55 -9.64
CA ASN A 6 -4.02 -5.63 -10.20
C ASN A 6 -2.56 -5.98 -9.83
N GLY A 7 -2.22 -7.28 -9.85
CA GLY A 7 -0.89 -7.79 -9.48
C GLY A 7 -0.60 -7.86 -7.97
N ILE A 8 -1.50 -7.35 -7.12
CA ILE A 8 -1.37 -7.41 -5.66
C ILE A 8 -2.06 -8.68 -5.15
N THR A 9 -1.31 -9.50 -4.42
CA THR A 9 -1.86 -10.69 -3.78
C THR A 9 -2.51 -10.31 -2.45
N CYS A 10 -3.83 -10.39 -2.40
CA CYS A 10 -4.63 -10.22 -1.19
C CYS A 10 -4.89 -11.60 -0.60
N ASP A 11 -4.28 -11.91 0.54
CA ASP A 11 -4.44 -13.20 1.22
C ASP A 11 -4.78 -12.94 2.69
N THR A 12 -5.97 -13.35 3.11
CA THR A 12 -6.44 -13.14 4.50
C THR A 12 -5.64 -13.98 5.51
N VAL A 13 -4.86 -14.97 5.07
CA VAL A 13 -4.02 -15.80 5.96
C VAL A 13 -2.72 -15.06 6.31
N THR A 14 -2.13 -14.36 5.34
CA THR A 14 -0.85 -13.65 5.54
C THR A 14 -1.02 -12.17 5.82
N ALA A 15 -2.21 -11.62 5.58
CA ALA A 15 -2.52 -10.22 5.84
C ALA A 15 -2.81 -9.99 7.33
N THR A 16 -2.53 -8.77 7.78
CA THR A 16 -2.94 -8.29 9.09
C THR A 16 -4.41 -7.91 9.05
N GLU A 17 -5.23 -8.53 9.89
CA GLU A 17 -6.61 -8.13 10.09
C GLU A 17 -6.65 -6.81 10.89
N ILE A 18 -7.38 -5.83 10.35
CA ILE A 18 -7.60 -4.53 11.00
C ILE A 18 -8.98 -4.51 11.65
N ILE A 19 -9.98 -4.99 10.93
CA ILE A 19 -11.39 -5.00 11.34
C ILE A 19 -11.98 -6.31 10.84
N ALA A 20 -12.77 -6.97 11.69
CA ALA A 20 -13.67 -8.05 11.30
C ALA A 20 -15.02 -7.82 11.97
N GLU A 21 -16.07 -7.77 11.17
CA GLU A 21 -17.43 -7.55 11.61
C GLU A 21 -18.34 -8.61 11.00
N GLY A 22 -19.02 -9.35 11.87
CA GLY A 22 -19.88 -10.47 11.48
C GLY A 22 -21.28 -10.33 12.06
N HIS A 23 -22.26 -10.94 11.41
CA HIS A 23 -23.62 -11.00 11.92
C HIS A 23 -23.82 -12.30 12.70
N GLY A 24 -24.11 -12.23 14.01
CA GLY A 24 -24.14 -13.43 14.88
C GLY A 24 -25.18 -14.51 14.52
N CYS A 25 -26.11 -14.21 13.60
CA CYS A 25 -27.16 -15.12 13.15
C CYS A 25 -26.98 -15.59 11.70
N SER A 26 -25.89 -15.24 11.01
CA SER A 26 -25.61 -15.70 9.65
C SER A 26 -24.11 -15.88 9.40
N LEU A 27 -23.75 -16.44 8.25
CA LEU A 27 -22.36 -16.51 7.82
C LEU A 27 -21.87 -15.19 7.20
N ALA A 28 -22.70 -14.13 7.20
CA ALA A 28 -22.33 -12.86 6.63
C ALA A 28 -21.33 -12.14 7.53
N TRP A 29 -20.21 -11.73 6.94
CA TRP A 29 -19.21 -10.92 7.59
C TRP A 29 -18.46 -10.09 6.57
N TRP A 30 -17.80 -9.04 7.03
CA TRP A 30 -16.81 -8.34 6.23
C TRP A 30 -15.58 -8.04 7.07
N GLY A 31 -14.44 -7.98 6.41
CA GLY A 31 -13.18 -7.68 7.06
C GLY A 31 -12.34 -6.71 6.24
N LEU A 32 -11.55 -5.90 6.94
CA LEU A 32 -10.57 -4.99 6.39
C LEU A 32 -9.18 -5.48 6.77
N TYR A 33 -8.31 -5.65 5.77
CA TYR A 33 -7.01 -6.28 5.92
C TYR A 33 -5.91 -5.41 5.31
N GLN A 34 -4.70 -5.54 5.85
CA GLN A 34 -3.48 -4.98 5.27
C GLN A 34 -2.55 -6.11 4.82
N THR A 35 -2.17 -6.09 3.54
CA THR A 35 -1.16 -7.01 3.01
C THR A 35 0.21 -6.76 3.65
N PRO A 36 1.14 -7.74 3.63
CA PRO A 36 2.53 -7.51 4.05
C PRO A 36 3.24 -6.37 3.29
N GLY A 37 2.81 -6.07 2.07
CA GLY A 37 3.30 -4.95 1.25
C GLY A 37 2.63 -3.60 1.54
N GLY A 38 1.75 -3.52 2.55
CA GLY A 38 1.11 -2.28 2.99
C GLY A 38 -0.18 -1.90 2.27
N SER A 39 -0.58 -2.59 1.20
CA SER A 39 -1.85 -2.35 0.52
C SER A 39 -3.05 -2.83 1.34
N PHE A 40 -4.15 -2.10 1.29
CA PHE A 40 -5.39 -2.44 2.01
C PHE A 40 -6.40 -3.12 1.09
N PHE A 41 -7.16 -4.07 1.64
CA PHE A 41 -8.26 -4.69 0.93
C PHE A 41 -9.40 -5.06 1.86
N LYS A 42 -10.61 -5.06 1.31
CA LYS A 42 -11.84 -5.46 1.99
C LYS A 42 -12.34 -6.78 1.40
N VAL A 43 -12.79 -7.66 2.28
CA VAL A 43 -13.51 -8.88 1.92
C VAL A 43 -14.92 -8.79 2.47
N VAL A 44 -15.92 -9.13 1.66
CA VAL A 44 -17.31 -9.25 2.08
C VAL A 44 -17.79 -10.65 1.75
N VAL A 45 -18.35 -11.31 2.75
CA VAL A 45 -18.94 -12.64 2.67
C VAL A 45 -20.44 -12.52 2.89
N GLY A 46 -21.20 -13.17 2.02
CA GLY A 46 -22.66 -13.18 2.02
C GLY A 46 -23.23 -14.06 3.14
N THR A 47 -24.56 -14.05 3.26
CA THR A 47 -25.28 -14.86 4.26
C THR A 47 -25.16 -16.36 4.04
N ASP A 48 -24.84 -16.76 2.81
CA ASP A 48 -24.56 -18.13 2.38
C ASP A 48 -23.12 -18.59 2.69
N GLY A 49 -22.26 -17.69 3.17
CA GLY A 49 -20.85 -17.97 3.45
C GLY A 49 -19.95 -17.84 2.22
N GLU A 50 -20.50 -17.45 1.06
CA GLU A 50 -19.73 -17.24 -0.16
C GLU A 50 -19.18 -15.81 -0.23
N VAL A 51 -18.04 -15.64 -0.90
CA VAL A 51 -17.44 -14.31 -1.09
C VAL A 51 -18.30 -13.49 -2.04
N ALA A 52 -18.95 -12.47 -1.50
CA ALA A 52 -19.79 -11.54 -2.26
C ALA A 52 -18.96 -10.44 -2.92
N ASP A 53 -17.93 -9.92 -2.24
CA ASP A 53 -17.07 -8.86 -2.77
C ASP A 53 -15.63 -8.96 -2.26
N TRP A 54 -14.70 -8.52 -3.10
CA TRP A 54 -13.27 -8.43 -2.78
C TRP A 54 -12.65 -7.25 -3.51
N ALA A 55 -12.28 -6.21 -2.76
CA ALA A 55 -11.82 -4.95 -3.33
C ALA A 55 -10.54 -4.44 -2.67
N LEU A 56 -9.63 -3.90 -3.48
CA LEU A 56 -8.54 -3.07 -2.99
C LEU A 56 -9.11 -1.74 -2.50
N MET A 57 -8.57 -1.23 -1.40
CA MET A 57 -9.03 -0.02 -0.75
C MET A 57 -7.99 1.09 -0.86
N ALA A 58 -8.41 2.29 -1.24
CA ALA A 58 -7.56 3.47 -1.15
C ALA A 58 -7.27 3.82 0.32
N ALA A 59 -6.11 4.40 0.59
CA ALA A 59 -5.69 4.73 1.96
C ALA A 59 -6.68 5.68 2.66
N GLU A 60 -7.21 6.69 1.97
CA GLU A 60 -8.20 7.62 2.54
C GLU A 60 -9.52 6.93 2.90
N GLN A 61 -10.00 6.04 2.03
CA GLN A 61 -11.23 5.27 2.29
C GLN A 61 -11.03 4.31 3.47
N THR A 62 -9.86 3.66 3.53
CA THR A 62 -9.44 2.80 4.64
C THR A 62 -9.42 3.59 5.94
N LYS A 63 -8.81 4.79 5.94
CA LYS A 63 -8.74 5.66 7.12
C LYS A 63 -10.13 6.01 7.66
N LYS A 64 -11.06 6.42 6.79
CA LYS A 64 -12.45 6.69 7.18
C LYS A 64 -13.15 5.46 7.78
N MET A 65 -12.87 4.27 7.27
CA MET A 65 -13.42 3.03 7.83
C MET A 65 -12.83 2.72 9.20
N VAL A 66 -11.51 2.84 9.36
CA VAL A 66 -10.83 2.60 10.65
C VAL A 66 -11.29 3.62 11.69
N GLU A 67 -11.43 4.90 11.33
CA GLU A 67 -11.99 5.94 12.18
C GLU A 67 -13.39 5.60 12.70
N LYS A 68 -14.23 5.03 11.83
CA LYS A 68 -15.61 4.71 12.17
C LYS A 68 -15.77 3.44 13.01
N TYR A 69 -15.02 2.39 12.69
CA TYR A 69 -15.26 1.04 13.22
C TYR A 69 -14.17 0.54 14.18
N ALA A 70 -12.94 1.06 14.07
CA ALA A 70 -11.82 0.68 14.94
C ALA A 70 -10.92 1.88 15.22
N PRO A 71 -11.42 2.96 15.87
CA PRO A 71 -10.66 4.20 16.05
C PRO A 71 -9.35 3.98 16.83
N HIS A 72 -9.32 2.99 17.72
CA HIS A 72 -8.13 2.57 18.47
C HIS A 72 -7.01 1.99 17.57
N MET A 73 -7.31 1.61 16.33
CA MET A 73 -6.34 1.09 15.36
C MET A 73 -5.73 2.18 14.47
N ILE A 74 -6.24 3.43 14.50
CA ILE A 74 -5.76 4.50 13.60
C ILE A 74 -4.24 4.68 13.74
N GLU A 75 -3.74 4.88 14.96
CA GLU A 75 -2.30 5.13 15.15
C GLU A 75 -1.45 3.92 14.80
N LYS A 76 -1.97 2.71 15.02
CA LYS A 76 -1.29 1.46 14.69
C LYS A 76 -1.19 1.26 13.17
N VAL A 77 -2.21 1.66 12.42
CA VAL A 77 -2.32 1.44 10.97
C VAL A 77 -1.71 2.59 10.16
N PHE A 78 -1.86 3.84 10.62
CA PHE A 78 -1.47 5.05 9.90
C PHE A 78 -0.36 5.86 10.58
N GLY A 79 0.07 5.46 11.76
CA GLY A 79 1.01 6.23 12.58
C GLY A 79 0.33 7.34 13.39
N SER A 80 1.04 7.84 14.42
CA SER A 80 0.60 9.02 15.17
C SER A 80 0.72 10.28 14.32
N ALA A 81 -0.23 11.20 14.44
CA ALA A 81 -0.15 12.52 13.80
C ALA A 81 1.11 13.31 14.23
N ALA A 82 1.66 13.05 15.43
CA ALA A 82 2.93 13.64 15.87
C ALA A 82 4.14 13.14 15.07
N ALA A 83 4.07 11.91 14.54
CA ALA A 83 5.09 11.37 13.63
C ALA A 83 5.02 11.98 12.22
N ALA A 84 3.93 12.70 11.88
CA ALA A 84 3.83 13.44 10.62
C ALA A 84 4.43 14.86 10.71
N SER A 85 4.53 15.45 11.91
CA SER A 85 5.09 16.79 12.12
C SER A 85 6.56 16.79 12.58
N ASP A 86 7.04 15.71 13.21
CA ASP A 86 8.46 15.58 13.62
C ASP A 86 9.33 14.80 12.63
N ALA A 87 8.76 14.38 11.49
CA ALA A 87 9.50 13.76 10.39
C ALA A 87 10.19 14.79 9.48
N ALA A 88 10.74 15.87 10.06
CA ALA A 88 11.77 16.66 9.41
C ALA A 88 13.01 15.75 9.28
N SER A 89 13.17 15.16 8.08
CA SER A 89 14.16 14.13 7.71
C SER A 89 13.73 12.67 7.93
N SER A 90 12.53 12.29 7.50
CA SER A 90 12.23 10.86 7.29
C SER A 90 12.66 10.44 5.88
N GLU A 91 13.85 9.85 5.78
CA GLU A 91 14.27 9.09 4.62
C GLU A 91 13.29 7.91 4.42
N LEU A 92 12.48 7.93 3.36
CA LEU A 92 11.57 6.84 3.00
C LEU A 92 12.33 5.78 2.20
N ARG A 93 12.54 4.59 2.78
CA ARG A 93 13.17 3.47 2.06
C ARG A 93 12.15 2.73 1.20
N ILE A 94 12.35 2.76 -0.12
CA ILE A 94 11.57 2.01 -1.11
C ILE A 94 12.41 0.84 -1.62
N THR A 95 11.89 -0.39 -1.52
CA THR A 95 12.54 -1.59 -2.09
C THR A 95 11.77 -2.03 -3.33
N VAL A 96 12.43 -2.05 -4.48
CA VAL A 96 11.87 -2.49 -5.77
C VAL A 96 12.65 -3.67 -6.33
N GLN A 97 11.94 -4.66 -6.87
CA GLN A 97 12.53 -5.76 -7.62
C GLN A 97 12.61 -5.38 -9.10
N VAL A 98 13.80 -5.40 -9.67
CA VAL A 98 14.03 -5.03 -11.08
C VAL A 98 14.77 -6.17 -11.81
N PRO A 99 14.52 -6.38 -13.11
CA PRO A 99 15.31 -7.31 -13.90
C PRO A 99 16.80 -6.92 -13.89
N VAL A 100 17.69 -7.92 -13.85
CA VAL A 100 19.16 -7.69 -13.77
C VAL A 100 19.66 -6.82 -14.93
N CYS A 101 19.12 -7.00 -16.13
CA CYS A 101 19.48 -6.17 -17.29
C CYS A 101 19.12 -4.69 -17.12
N LEU A 102 18.06 -4.38 -16.36
CA LEU A 102 17.70 -2.99 -16.05
C LEU A 102 18.63 -2.42 -14.99
N ALA A 103 18.96 -3.20 -13.94
CA ALA A 103 19.92 -2.77 -12.92
C ALA A 103 21.29 -2.41 -13.52
N GLN A 104 21.83 -3.27 -14.39
CA GLN A 104 23.11 -3.02 -15.08
C GLN A 104 23.10 -1.76 -15.96
N ARG A 105 21.97 -1.49 -16.64
CA ARG A 105 21.80 -0.27 -17.44
C ARG A 105 21.78 0.96 -16.55
N ILE A 106 21.07 0.92 -15.42
CA ILE A 106 21.04 2.01 -14.45
C ILE A 106 22.46 2.29 -13.92
N GLU A 107 23.20 1.25 -13.55
CA GLU A 107 24.59 1.37 -13.08
C GLU A 107 25.50 2.01 -14.12
N THR A 108 25.38 1.59 -15.39
CA THR A 108 26.17 2.14 -16.50
C THR A 108 25.89 3.63 -16.70
N VAL A 109 24.61 4.02 -16.76
CA VAL A 109 24.24 5.43 -16.97
C VAL A 109 24.64 6.30 -15.77
N ALA A 110 24.50 5.79 -14.54
CA ALA A 110 24.95 6.51 -13.36
C ALA A 110 26.48 6.73 -13.37
N ALA A 111 27.24 5.70 -13.78
CA ALA A 111 28.69 5.79 -13.92
C ALA A 111 29.12 6.79 -15.01
N ASP A 112 28.48 6.76 -16.18
CA ASP A 112 28.73 7.70 -17.28
C ASP A 112 28.47 9.17 -16.87
N GLN A 113 27.53 9.37 -15.94
CA GLN A 113 27.19 10.68 -15.38
C GLN A 113 28.01 11.06 -14.14
N GLY A 114 28.90 10.17 -13.66
CA GLY A 114 29.72 10.41 -12.47
C GLY A 114 28.91 10.56 -11.17
N ILE A 115 27.71 9.98 -11.11
CA ILE A 115 26.83 10.04 -9.93
C ILE A 115 26.56 8.65 -9.38
N SER A 116 26.15 8.57 -8.11
CA SER A 116 25.74 7.30 -7.51
C SER A 116 24.43 6.81 -8.12
N VAL A 117 24.24 5.49 -8.15
CA VAL A 117 22.97 4.85 -8.57
C VAL A 117 21.80 5.41 -7.77
N HIS A 118 21.98 5.61 -6.46
CA HIS A 118 20.97 6.23 -5.60
C HIS A 118 20.55 7.61 -6.14
N ASN A 119 21.50 8.51 -6.38
CA ASN A 119 21.20 9.87 -6.83
C ASN A 119 20.58 9.87 -8.24
N TYR A 120 21.03 8.99 -9.12
CA TYR A 120 20.45 8.83 -10.44
C TYR A 120 18.97 8.39 -10.37
N VAL A 121 18.65 7.41 -9.53
CA VAL A 121 17.28 6.92 -9.34
C VAL A 121 16.39 8.00 -8.76
N VAL A 122 16.83 8.67 -7.70
CA VAL A 122 16.08 9.78 -7.08
C VAL A 122 15.80 10.88 -8.10
N HIS A 123 16.83 11.34 -8.83
CA HIS A 123 16.67 12.39 -9.83
C HIS A 123 15.72 11.98 -10.97
N SER A 124 15.77 10.71 -11.39
CA SER A 124 14.87 10.18 -12.43
C SER A 124 13.41 10.16 -11.96
N ILE A 125 13.17 9.81 -10.70
CA ILE A 125 11.83 9.85 -10.09
C ILE A 125 11.32 11.29 -10.01
N GLU A 126 12.14 12.22 -9.50
CA GLU A 126 11.79 13.65 -9.40
C GLU A 126 11.42 14.24 -10.77
N LYS A 127 12.24 13.94 -11.79
CA LYS A 127 11.99 14.43 -13.15
C LYS A 127 10.68 13.88 -13.73
N THR A 128 10.39 12.61 -13.52
CA THR A 128 9.16 11.97 -14.02
C THR A 128 7.94 12.56 -13.34
N LEU A 129 7.98 12.72 -12.02
CA LEU A 129 6.90 13.34 -11.24
C LEU A 129 6.64 14.78 -11.67
N ALA A 130 7.70 15.57 -11.85
CA ALA A 130 7.57 16.95 -12.33
C ALA A 130 6.90 17.03 -13.72
N GLN A 131 7.23 16.09 -14.61
CA GLN A 131 6.64 16.02 -15.94
C GLN A 131 5.18 15.57 -15.92
N GLU A 132 4.82 14.60 -15.07
CA GLU A 132 3.43 14.19 -14.91
C GLU A 132 2.58 15.32 -14.32
N LEU A 133 3.06 16.00 -13.27
CA LEU A 133 2.36 17.13 -12.66
C LEU A 133 2.16 18.28 -13.65
N ALA A 134 3.13 18.54 -14.52
CA ALA A 134 3.00 19.56 -15.57
C ALA A 134 1.94 19.21 -16.63
N ASN A 135 1.64 17.93 -16.86
CA ASN A 135 0.62 17.49 -17.82
C ASN A 135 -0.82 17.55 -17.25
N PHE A 136 -0.97 17.75 -15.93
CA PHE A 136 -2.28 17.87 -15.27
C PHE A 136 -2.73 19.33 -15.04
N CYS A 137 -1.90 20.31 -15.38
CA CYS A 137 -2.19 21.75 -15.31
C CYS A 137 -2.44 22.33 -16.70
#